data_AF-A3MT28-F1
#
_entry.id   AF-A3MT28-F1
#
_cell.length_a   1.000
_cell.length_b   1.000
_cell.length_c   1.000
_cell.angle_alpha   90.00
_cell.angle_beta   90.00
_cell.angle_gamma   90.00
#
_symmetry.space_group_name_H-M   'P 1'
#
loop_
_entity.id
_entity.type
_entity.pdbx_description
1 polymer ?
#
loop_
_entity_poly.entity_id
_entity_poly.type
_entity_poly.pdbx_seq_one_letter_code
_entity_poly.pdbx_strand_id
1 'polypeptide(L)'
;MEELAAKVANVRKTLNSLFYKFSDEINGSLTAVLVRENFILVGPPGTAKTMLVASIAKLLKAKWFYRLLTKFTEIEEVIGPIDVVELLKGNVKRIYANSIVEADFALLDEIFNASSAILNTMLTILNERVIYDGGSIIPVKTWTVFGATNRVPDEEELQALYDRFPLRVFTKYAQPEETEELMKTGLRLKREFDKLAPIMSMDEVKKVNEYLQNYVYENMDALVKHVAPIVASYLDHVVISNRTRVKVPLYVVSYLTVMGLRPSDLDAATIRAGTLKVLKYLVKDKEDIAEYESFIATHLPGGLSVLYDLVNEIKALVANNALSIAREKLREAYEILEKSVADPVTYRFFQAEIDEVKSTLDMLKSQL
;
A
#
# COMPACT_ATOMS: atom_id res chain seq x y z
N MET A 1 -19.46 2.90 13.34
CA MET A 1 -18.14 3.26 12.78
C MET A 1 -16.99 2.82 13.66
N GLU A 2 -17.02 3.07 14.96
CA GLU A 2 -15.97 2.64 15.90
C GLU A 2 -15.65 1.15 15.82
N GLU A 3 -16.67 0.30 15.82
CA GLU A 3 -16.51 -1.16 15.65
C GLU A 3 -15.87 -1.53 14.30
N LEU A 4 -16.22 -0.81 13.22
CA LEU A 4 -15.70 -1.09 11.87
C LEU A 4 -14.22 -0.68 11.75
N ALA A 5 -13.84 0.47 12.30
CA ALA A 5 -12.44 0.90 12.33
C ALA A 5 -11.57 -0.08 13.15
N ALA A 6 -12.09 -0.59 14.28
CA ALA A 6 -11.42 -1.61 15.07
C ALA A 6 -11.25 -2.93 14.28
N LYS A 7 -12.27 -3.35 13.51
CA LYS A 7 -12.17 -4.51 12.61
C LYS A 7 -11.08 -4.33 11.55
N VAL A 8 -10.99 -3.16 10.91
CA VAL A 8 -9.90 -2.85 9.95
C VAL A 8 -8.53 -2.98 10.62
N ALA A 9 -8.35 -2.37 11.79
CA ALA A 9 -7.10 -2.46 12.54
C ALA A 9 -6.76 -3.92 12.93
N ASN A 10 -7.76 -4.73 13.27
CA ASN A 10 -7.59 -6.15 13.58
C ASN A 10 -7.20 -6.97 12.35
N VAL A 11 -7.75 -6.67 11.16
CA VAL A 11 -7.31 -7.28 9.89
C VAL A 11 -5.84 -6.96 9.65
N ARG A 12 -5.45 -5.69 9.75
CA ARG A 12 -4.04 -5.26 9.61
C ARG A 12 -3.14 -5.98 10.62
N LYS A 13 -3.53 -6.05 11.90
CA LYS A 13 -2.74 -6.70 12.95
C LYS A 13 -2.55 -8.19 12.67
N THR A 14 -3.61 -8.86 12.24
CA THR A 14 -3.58 -10.28 11.86
C THR A 14 -2.61 -10.51 10.71
N LEU A 15 -2.68 -9.68 9.65
CA LEU A 15 -1.74 -9.77 8.52
C LEU A 15 -0.30 -9.50 8.96
N ASN A 16 -0.03 -8.46 9.75
CA ASN A 16 1.33 -8.17 10.21
C ASN A 16 1.92 -9.31 11.08
N SER A 17 1.07 -10.08 11.76
CA SER A 17 1.53 -11.26 12.50
C SER A 17 1.89 -12.44 11.61
N LEU A 18 1.42 -12.47 10.37
CA LEU A 18 1.60 -13.61 9.47
C LEU A 18 2.66 -13.37 8.38
N PHE A 19 2.98 -12.12 8.07
CA PHE A 19 3.96 -11.79 7.03
C PHE A 19 5.18 -11.08 7.63
N TYR A 20 6.37 -11.54 7.25
CA TYR A 20 7.64 -11.01 7.75
C TYR A 20 8.02 -9.73 7.02
N LYS A 21 8.07 -8.58 7.72
CA LYS A 21 8.43 -7.26 7.16
C LYS A 21 7.59 -6.81 5.94
N PHE A 22 6.31 -7.17 5.91
CA PHE A 22 5.35 -6.83 4.83
C PHE A 22 4.39 -5.69 5.17
N SER A 23 4.74 -4.89 6.18
CA SER A 23 3.84 -3.88 6.73
C SER A 23 3.40 -2.86 5.67
N ASP A 24 4.26 -2.55 4.72
CA ASP A 24 4.01 -1.56 3.67
C ASP A 24 3.03 -2.10 2.63
N GLU A 25 3.24 -3.32 2.18
CA GLU A 25 2.36 -4.04 1.27
C GLU A 25 0.97 -4.21 1.90
N ILE A 26 0.91 -4.58 3.18
CA ILE A 26 -0.34 -4.71 3.94
C ILE A 26 -1.06 -3.38 4.04
N ASN A 27 -0.36 -2.33 4.50
CA ASN A 27 -0.97 -1.02 4.72
C ASN A 27 -1.45 -0.40 3.40
N GLY A 28 -0.65 -0.47 2.34
CA GLY A 28 -1.02 0.00 1.00
C GLY A 28 -2.20 -0.76 0.40
N SER A 29 -2.18 -2.10 0.49
CA SER A 29 -3.27 -2.96 0.01
C SER A 29 -4.59 -2.67 0.72
N LEU A 30 -4.58 -2.60 2.06
CA LEU A 30 -5.79 -2.28 2.83
C LEU A 30 -6.27 -0.86 2.55
N THR A 31 -5.37 0.10 2.40
CA THR A 31 -5.74 1.48 2.02
C THR A 31 -6.46 1.47 0.67
N ALA A 32 -5.90 0.82 -0.35
CA ALA A 32 -6.51 0.71 -1.67
C ALA A 32 -7.90 0.03 -1.63
N VAL A 33 -8.06 -1.02 -0.81
CA VAL A 33 -9.36 -1.66 -0.58
C VAL A 33 -10.36 -0.70 0.06
N LEU A 34 -9.97 0.05 1.09
CA LEU A 34 -10.89 0.99 1.74
C LEU A 34 -11.33 2.14 0.82
N VAL A 35 -10.52 2.50 -0.19
CA VAL A 35 -10.84 3.58 -1.13
C VAL A 35 -11.35 3.11 -2.48
N ARG A 36 -11.52 1.79 -2.68
CA ARG A 36 -11.93 1.17 -3.96
C ARG A 36 -10.99 1.50 -5.13
N GLU A 37 -9.69 1.59 -4.84
CA GLU A 37 -8.66 1.80 -5.85
C GLU A 37 -8.03 0.47 -6.28
N ASN A 38 -7.44 0.48 -7.48
CA ASN A 38 -6.57 -0.60 -7.92
C ASN A 38 -5.18 -0.45 -7.28
N PHE A 39 -4.54 -1.57 -6.98
CA PHE A 39 -3.25 -1.61 -6.31
C PHE A 39 -2.27 -2.51 -7.06
N ILE A 40 -1.01 -2.12 -7.20
CA ILE A 40 0.00 -2.97 -7.86
C ILE A 40 1.19 -3.25 -6.95
N LEU A 41 1.58 -4.53 -6.89
CA LEU A 41 2.77 -5.00 -6.21
C LEU A 41 3.87 -5.28 -7.24
N VAL A 42 4.92 -4.48 -7.21
CA VAL A 42 6.07 -4.60 -8.11
C VAL A 42 7.23 -5.24 -7.38
N GLY A 43 7.89 -6.23 -7.96
CA GLY A 43 9.11 -6.81 -7.40
C GLY A 43 9.20 -8.32 -7.61
N PRO A 44 10.30 -8.95 -7.18
CA PRO A 44 10.68 -10.26 -7.68
C PRO A 44 9.68 -11.37 -7.30
N PRO A 45 9.65 -12.50 -8.02
CA PRO A 45 8.72 -13.59 -7.76
C PRO A 45 9.02 -14.24 -6.40
N GLY A 46 8.02 -14.90 -5.81
CA GLY A 46 8.19 -15.60 -4.53
C GLY A 46 8.18 -14.72 -3.27
N THR A 47 7.92 -13.42 -3.41
CA THR A 47 7.74 -12.45 -2.30
C THR A 47 6.32 -12.46 -1.72
N ALA A 48 5.64 -13.61 -1.63
CA ALA A 48 4.32 -13.72 -0.99
C ALA A 48 3.17 -12.78 -1.47
N LYS A 49 3.31 -12.08 -2.61
CA LYS A 49 2.28 -11.18 -3.18
C LYS A 49 0.90 -11.83 -3.29
N THR A 50 0.83 -13.00 -3.92
CA THR A 50 -0.40 -13.79 -4.07
C THR A 50 -0.99 -14.22 -2.74
N MET A 51 -0.12 -14.62 -1.79
CA MET A 51 -0.52 -15.05 -0.46
C MET A 51 -1.12 -13.89 0.35
N LEU A 52 -0.59 -12.67 0.19
CA LEU A 52 -1.13 -11.46 0.82
C LEU A 52 -2.56 -11.19 0.34
N VAL A 53 -2.79 -11.14 -0.98
CA VAL A 53 -4.12 -10.88 -1.54
C VAL A 53 -5.11 -11.97 -1.14
N ALA A 54 -4.70 -13.24 -1.19
CA ALA A 54 -5.54 -14.36 -0.75
C ALA A 54 -5.89 -14.28 0.75
N SER A 55 -4.95 -13.84 1.60
CA SER A 55 -5.19 -13.65 3.04
C SER A 55 -6.15 -12.50 3.30
N ILE A 56 -5.99 -11.37 2.58
CA ILE A 56 -6.93 -10.25 2.62
C ILE A 56 -8.33 -10.71 2.22
N ALA A 57 -8.45 -11.46 1.12
CA ALA A 57 -9.74 -11.98 0.66
C ALA A 57 -10.43 -12.87 1.71
N LYS A 58 -9.69 -13.78 2.36
CA LYS A 58 -10.21 -14.61 3.47
C LYS A 58 -10.67 -13.77 4.65
N LEU A 59 -9.83 -12.82 5.11
CA LEU A 59 -10.13 -11.97 6.27
C LEU A 59 -11.31 -11.02 6.03
N LEU A 60 -11.55 -10.63 4.78
CA LEU A 60 -12.66 -9.75 4.37
C LEU A 60 -13.88 -10.50 3.81
N LYS A 61 -13.89 -11.84 3.86
CA LYS A 61 -14.93 -12.70 3.27
C LYS A 61 -15.24 -12.33 1.82
N ALA A 62 -14.22 -11.96 1.05
CA ALA A 62 -14.34 -11.50 -0.32
C ALA A 62 -14.30 -12.70 -1.29
N LYS A 63 -15.15 -12.69 -2.31
CA LYS A 63 -14.98 -13.55 -3.49
C LYS A 63 -13.80 -12.99 -4.27
N TRP A 64 -12.80 -13.82 -4.56
CA TRP A 64 -11.64 -13.35 -5.30
C TRP A 64 -11.41 -14.19 -6.55
N PHE A 65 -10.99 -13.51 -7.61
CA PHE A 65 -10.56 -14.08 -8.88
C PHE A 65 -9.04 -14.02 -8.97
N TYR A 66 -8.40 -15.10 -9.41
CA TYR A 66 -6.95 -15.16 -9.63
C TYR A 66 -6.65 -15.64 -11.04
N ARG A 67 -5.73 -14.95 -11.72
CA ARG A 67 -5.18 -15.41 -13.00
C ARG A 67 -3.73 -14.94 -13.16
N LEU A 68 -2.87 -15.87 -13.60
CA LEU A 68 -1.57 -15.55 -14.16
C LEU A 68 -1.76 -15.19 -15.64
N LEU A 69 -1.41 -13.97 -16.02
CA LEU A 69 -1.55 -13.50 -17.39
C LEU A 69 -0.31 -13.85 -18.22
N THR A 70 -0.56 -14.34 -19.41
CA THR A 70 0.46 -14.67 -20.42
C THR A 70 -0.01 -14.18 -21.78
N LYS A 71 0.88 -14.22 -22.78
CA LYS A 71 0.55 -13.88 -24.17
C LYS A 71 -0.53 -14.80 -24.77
N PHE A 72 -0.75 -15.96 -24.17
CA PHE A 72 -1.73 -16.97 -24.58
C PHE A 72 -3.01 -16.96 -23.75
N THR A 73 -3.12 -16.09 -22.74
CA THR A 73 -4.33 -16.01 -21.93
C THR A 73 -5.50 -15.56 -22.79
N GLU A 74 -6.57 -16.36 -22.77
CA GLU A 74 -7.79 -16.08 -23.52
C GLU A 74 -8.72 -15.17 -22.72
N ILE A 75 -9.56 -14.41 -23.43
CA ILE A 75 -10.47 -13.46 -22.79
C ILE A 75 -11.50 -14.20 -21.95
N GLU A 76 -11.93 -15.38 -22.39
CA GLU A 76 -12.83 -16.30 -21.68
C GLU A 76 -12.30 -16.70 -20.30
N GLU A 77 -10.98 -16.83 -20.13
CA GLU A 77 -10.36 -17.16 -18.84
C GLU A 77 -10.47 -16.03 -17.82
N VAL A 78 -10.67 -14.80 -18.30
CA VAL A 78 -10.69 -13.58 -17.50
C VAL A 78 -12.12 -13.11 -17.25
N ILE A 79 -12.92 -12.95 -18.31
CA ILE A 79 -14.30 -12.44 -18.20
C ILE A 79 -15.35 -13.54 -18.15
N GLY A 80 -15.00 -14.80 -18.44
CA GLY A 80 -15.89 -15.96 -18.41
C GLY A 80 -16.22 -16.50 -19.81
N PRO A 81 -16.62 -17.77 -19.97
CA PRO A 81 -16.84 -18.40 -21.26
C PRO A 81 -18.18 -17.99 -21.91
N ILE A 82 -18.27 -18.12 -23.24
CA ILE A 82 -19.54 -17.99 -23.96
C ILE A 82 -20.48 -19.13 -23.55
N ASP A 83 -21.75 -18.81 -23.33
CA ASP A 83 -22.80 -19.78 -23.09
C ASP A 83 -23.14 -20.51 -24.40
N VAL A 84 -22.66 -21.75 -24.54
CA VAL A 84 -22.89 -22.59 -25.71
C VAL A 84 -24.38 -22.86 -25.95
N VAL A 85 -25.18 -22.98 -24.89
CA VAL A 85 -26.62 -23.25 -25.01
C VAL A 85 -27.36 -22.06 -25.59
N GLU A 86 -27.00 -20.85 -25.17
CA GLU A 86 -27.57 -19.62 -25.73
C GLU A 86 -27.05 -19.34 -27.15
N LEU A 87 -25.78 -19.66 -27.42
CA LEU A 87 -25.19 -19.52 -28.75
C LEU A 87 -25.90 -20.39 -29.78
N LEU A 88 -26.23 -21.64 -29.43
CA LEU A 88 -27.01 -22.55 -30.29
C LEU A 88 -28.43 -22.04 -30.58
N LYS A 89 -28.96 -21.12 -29.76
CA LYS A 89 -30.24 -20.43 -29.99
C LYS A 89 -30.07 -19.12 -30.77
N GLY A 90 -28.85 -18.79 -31.22
CA GLY A 90 -28.52 -17.55 -31.92
C GLY A 90 -28.21 -16.36 -31.02
N ASN A 91 -28.13 -16.55 -29.70
CA ASN A 91 -27.85 -15.48 -28.73
C ASN A 91 -26.40 -15.55 -28.25
N VAL A 92 -25.61 -14.51 -28.51
CA VAL A 92 -24.26 -14.41 -27.93
C VAL A 92 -24.38 -13.90 -26.49
N LYS A 93 -24.25 -14.81 -25.52
CA LYS A 93 -24.23 -14.51 -24.08
C LYS A 93 -23.02 -15.13 -23.42
N ARG A 94 -22.57 -14.53 -22.32
CA ARG A 94 -21.39 -14.97 -21.55
C ARG A 94 -21.79 -15.35 -20.13
N ILE A 95 -21.09 -16.35 -19.58
CA ILE A 95 -21.24 -16.80 -18.20
C ILE A 95 -20.19 -16.09 -17.35
N TYR A 96 -20.59 -15.05 -16.61
CA TYR A 96 -19.67 -14.26 -15.78
C TYR A 96 -19.34 -14.90 -14.42
N ALA A 97 -19.94 -16.05 -14.09
CA ALA A 97 -19.67 -16.74 -12.84
C ALA A 97 -18.18 -17.13 -12.73
N ASN A 98 -17.59 -16.91 -11.55
CA ASN A 98 -16.17 -17.17 -11.27
C ASN A 98 -15.18 -16.39 -12.16
N SER A 99 -15.56 -15.21 -12.65
CA SER A 99 -14.71 -14.33 -13.46
C SER A 99 -14.40 -13.01 -12.74
N ILE A 100 -13.54 -12.19 -13.34
CA ILE A 100 -13.25 -10.83 -12.85
C ILE A 100 -14.52 -9.96 -12.77
N VAL A 101 -15.57 -10.28 -13.53
CA VAL A 101 -16.79 -9.48 -13.58
C VAL A 101 -17.60 -9.61 -12.29
N GLU A 102 -17.64 -10.80 -11.67
CA GLU A 102 -18.48 -11.12 -10.52
C GLU A 102 -17.72 -11.21 -9.18
N ALA A 103 -16.38 -11.14 -9.21
CA ALA A 103 -15.56 -11.17 -8.01
C ALA A 103 -15.64 -9.85 -7.21
N ASP A 104 -15.33 -9.90 -5.92
CA ASP A 104 -15.06 -8.72 -5.10
C ASP A 104 -13.62 -8.23 -5.31
N PHE A 105 -12.64 -9.14 -5.35
CA PHE A 105 -11.24 -8.85 -5.65
C PHE A 105 -10.76 -9.61 -6.88
N ALA A 106 -9.80 -9.04 -7.60
CA ALA A 106 -9.09 -9.74 -8.65
C ALA A 106 -7.59 -9.62 -8.45
N LEU A 107 -6.84 -10.71 -8.56
CA LEU A 107 -5.38 -10.70 -8.67
C LEU A 107 -4.98 -11.12 -10.08
N LEU A 108 -4.36 -10.18 -10.79
CA LEU A 108 -3.78 -10.38 -12.11
C LEU A 108 -2.27 -10.43 -11.97
N ASP A 109 -1.74 -11.64 -11.94
CA ASP A 109 -0.29 -11.89 -11.81
C ASP A 109 0.36 -11.79 -13.19
N GLU A 110 1.58 -11.23 -13.24
CA GLU A 110 2.26 -10.87 -14.48
C GLU A 110 1.38 -10.03 -15.44
N ILE A 111 0.69 -9.02 -14.91
CA ILE A 111 -0.37 -8.29 -15.63
C ILE A 111 0.08 -7.72 -16.99
N PHE A 112 1.36 -7.36 -17.11
CA PHE A 112 1.94 -6.77 -18.32
C PHE A 112 2.36 -7.78 -19.39
N ASN A 113 2.26 -9.08 -19.13
CA ASN A 113 2.63 -10.13 -20.08
C ASN A 113 1.45 -10.61 -20.95
N ALA A 114 0.26 -10.02 -20.79
CA ALA A 114 -0.94 -10.38 -21.53
C ALA A 114 -0.89 -9.90 -23.00
N SER A 115 -1.78 -10.44 -23.84
CA SER A 115 -1.95 -9.96 -25.21
C SER A 115 -2.61 -8.56 -25.26
N SER A 116 -2.40 -7.80 -26.33
CA SER A 116 -2.99 -6.46 -26.49
C SER A 116 -4.52 -6.45 -26.36
N ALA A 117 -5.21 -7.52 -26.78
CA ALA A 117 -6.65 -7.66 -26.61
C ALA A 117 -7.07 -7.74 -25.13
N ILE A 118 -6.32 -8.50 -24.32
CA ILE A 118 -6.55 -8.57 -22.87
C ILE A 118 -6.24 -7.22 -22.23
N LEU A 119 -5.11 -6.59 -22.58
CA LEU A 119 -4.69 -5.30 -22.02
C LEU A 119 -5.72 -4.19 -22.28
N ASN A 120 -6.28 -4.12 -23.50
CA ASN A 120 -7.34 -3.18 -23.83
C ASN A 120 -8.62 -3.43 -23.01
N THR A 121 -8.96 -4.70 -22.78
CA THR A 121 -10.09 -5.05 -21.90
C THR A 121 -9.77 -4.69 -20.44
N MET A 122 -8.51 -4.79 -20.01
CA MET A 122 -8.12 -4.38 -18.67
C MET A 122 -8.23 -2.86 -18.50
N LEU A 123 -7.96 -2.05 -19.54
CA LEU A 123 -8.14 -0.60 -19.45
C LEU A 123 -9.59 -0.21 -19.12
N THR A 124 -10.58 -0.83 -19.76
CA THR A 124 -12.00 -0.56 -19.47
C THR A 124 -12.40 -1.06 -18.09
N ILE A 125 -11.94 -2.24 -17.69
CA ILE A 125 -12.20 -2.80 -16.34
C ILE A 125 -11.58 -1.92 -15.24
N LEU A 126 -10.32 -1.53 -15.38
CA LEU A 126 -9.60 -0.78 -14.36
C LEU A 126 -10.08 0.67 -14.25
N ASN A 127 -10.50 1.29 -15.36
CA ASN A 127 -10.88 2.69 -15.42
C ASN A 127 -12.39 2.91 -15.23
N GLU A 128 -13.20 2.25 -16.05
CA GLU A 128 -14.65 2.46 -16.13
C GLU A 128 -15.43 1.45 -15.30
N ARG A 129 -14.79 0.36 -14.85
CA ARG A 129 -15.44 -0.74 -14.13
C ARG A 129 -16.59 -1.36 -14.94
N VAL A 130 -16.41 -1.48 -16.25
CA VAL A 130 -17.36 -2.14 -17.16
C VAL A 130 -16.62 -2.98 -18.19
N ILE A 131 -17.34 -3.91 -18.82
CA ILE A 131 -16.95 -4.54 -20.08
C ILE A 131 -17.99 -4.26 -21.16
N TYR A 132 -17.55 -4.22 -22.41
CA TYR A 132 -18.42 -4.09 -23.57
C TYR A 132 -18.55 -5.48 -24.21
N ASP A 133 -19.71 -6.12 -24.03
CA ASP A 133 -19.95 -7.50 -24.47
C ASP A 133 -21.22 -7.56 -25.32
N GLY A 134 -21.08 -7.98 -26.59
CA GLY A 134 -22.22 -8.12 -27.50
C GLY A 134 -23.06 -6.84 -27.70
N GLY A 135 -22.46 -5.65 -27.61
CA GLY A 135 -23.16 -4.36 -27.70
C GLY A 135 -23.85 -3.91 -26.39
N SER A 136 -23.73 -4.67 -25.31
CA SER A 136 -24.19 -4.30 -23.97
C SER A 136 -23.03 -3.83 -23.10
N ILE A 137 -23.31 -2.89 -22.19
CA ILE A 137 -22.38 -2.44 -21.16
C ILE A 137 -22.66 -3.25 -19.89
N ILE A 138 -21.70 -4.07 -19.47
CA ILE A 138 -21.85 -4.94 -18.30
C ILE A 138 -21.00 -4.37 -17.15
N PRO A 139 -21.60 -4.03 -16.00
CA PRO A 139 -20.86 -3.51 -14.87
C PRO A 139 -20.00 -4.61 -14.22
N VAL A 140 -18.76 -4.26 -13.90
CA VAL A 140 -17.82 -5.12 -13.19
C VAL A 140 -17.96 -4.87 -11.69
N LYS A 141 -18.28 -5.93 -10.95
CA LYS A 141 -18.47 -5.89 -9.49
C LYS A 141 -17.15 -5.83 -8.72
N THR A 142 -16.02 -6.17 -9.36
CA THR A 142 -14.69 -6.13 -8.73
C THR A 142 -14.43 -4.77 -8.10
N TRP A 143 -14.28 -4.82 -6.78
CA TRP A 143 -14.03 -3.69 -5.90
C TRP A 143 -12.60 -3.18 -6.05
N THR A 144 -11.62 -4.09 -5.99
CA THR A 144 -10.19 -3.78 -6.12
C THR A 144 -9.54 -4.81 -7.03
N VAL A 145 -8.83 -4.32 -8.05
CA VAL A 145 -7.90 -5.15 -8.83
C VAL A 145 -6.51 -4.98 -8.26
N PHE A 146 -5.92 -6.09 -7.85
CA PHE A 146 -4.52 -6.23 -7.49
C PHE A 146 -3.74 -6.67 -8.74
N GLY A 147 -2.79 -5.85 -9.17
CA GLY A 147 -1.78 -6.25 -10.15
C GLY A 147 -0.54 -6.80 -9.44
N ALA A 148 0.11 -7.79 -10.04
CA ALA A 148 1.46 -8.18 -9.66
C ALA A 148 2.36 -8.24 -10.90
N THR A 149 3.62 -7.83 -10.73
CA THR A 149 4.63 -7.81 -11.78
C THR A 149 6.03 -7.87 -11.18
N ASN A 150 6.99 -8.41 -11.93
CA ASN A 150 8.40 -8.39 -11.52
C ASN A 150 9.14 -7.10 -11.89
N ARG A 151 8.61 -6.32 -12.84
CA ARG A 151 9.21 -5.07 -13.31
C ARG A 151 8.18 -3.97 -13.53
N VAL A 152 8.65 -2.72 -13.52
CA VAL A 152 7.92 -1.59 -14.10
C VAL A 152 8.00 -1.75 -15.62
N PRO A 153 6.90 -1.58 -16.37
CA PRO A 153 6.94 -1.64 -17.83
C PRO A 153 7.63 -0.38 -18.39
N ASP A 154 8.30 -0.47 -19.53
CA ASP A 154 8.90 0.69 -20.20
C ASP A 154 8.08 1.11 -21.43
N GLU A 155 7.25 0.20 -21.91
CA GLU A 155 6.45 0.33 -23.12
C GLU A 155 5.26 1.28 -22.89
N GLU A 156 5.04 2.24 -23.80
CA GLU A 156 4.02 3.31 -23.65
C GLU A 156 2.59 2.76 -23.44
N GLU A 157 2.22 1.72 -24.17
CA GLU A 157 0.92 1.05 -24.04
C GLU A 157 0.73 0.44 -22.64
N LEU A 158 1.80 -0.12 -22.07
CA LEU A 158 1.79 -0.72 -20.74
C LEU A 158 1.89 0.34 -19.63
N GLN A 159 2.55 1.46 -19.89
CA GLN A 159 2.55 2.64 -19.02
C GLN A 159 1.14 3.20 -18.85
N ALA A 160 0.35 3.28 -19.93
CA ALA A 160 -1.05 3.70 -19.86
C ALA A 160 -1.92 2.80 -18.96
N LEU A 161 -1.61 1.49 -18.92
CA LEU A 161 -2.25 0.53 -18.02
C LEU A 161 -1.71 0.68 -16.59
N TYR A 162 -0.40 0.85 -16.43
CA TYR A 162 0.26 1.05 -15.15
C TYR A 162 -0.27 2.28 -14.40
N ASP A 163 -0.60 3.35 -15.14
CA ASP A 163 -1.24 4.56 -14.61
C ASP A 163 -2.66 4.34 -14.07
N ARG A 164 -3.28 3.18 -14.34
CA ARG A 164 -4.58 2.78 -13.75
C ARG A 164 -4.43 2.11 -12.38
N PHE A 165 -3.21 1.99 -11.88
CA PHE A 165 -2.88 1.58 -10.50
C PHE A 165 -2.35 2.78 -9.72
N PRO A 166 -3.21 3.65 -9.16
CA PRO A 166 -2.75 4.87 -8.50
C PRO A 166 -1.96 4.65 -7.22
N LEU A 167 -2.10 3.48 -6.60
CA LEU A 167 -1.38 3.07 -5.40
C LEU A 167 -0.49 1.87 -5.73
N ARG A 168 0.78 1.95 -5.33
CA ARG A 168 1.82 0.99 -5.70
C ARG A 168 2.70 0.65 -4.50
N VAL A 169 3.30 -0.53 -4.52
CA VAL A 169 4.32 -0.92 -3.54
C VAL A 169 5.41 -1.75 -4.21
N PHE A 170 6.64 -1.58 -3.74
CA PHE A 170 7.80 -2.29 -4.23
C PHE A 170 8.27 -3.32 -3.21
N THR A 171 8.11 -4.58 -3.57
CA THR A 171 8.51 -5.74 -2.77
C THR A 171 9.98 -6.06 -2.99
N LYS A 172 10.66 -6.55 -1.95
CA LYS A 172 12.06 -6.99 -2.00
C LYS A 172 12.23 -8.36 -1.35
N TYR A 173 13.32 -9.05 -1.70
CA TYR A 173 13.73 -10.23 -0.94
C TYR A 173 14.21 -9.82 0.46
N ALA A 174 14.01 -10.73 1.42
CA ALA A 174 14.65 -10.61 2.72
C ALA A 174 16.17 -10.73 2.57
N GLN A 175 16.91 -10.07 3.45
CA GLN A 175 18.36 -10.17 3.50
C GLN A 175 18.80 -11.54 4.09
N PRO A 176 20.00 -12.04 3.78
CA PRO A 176 20.48 -13.33 4.29
C PRO A 176 20.39 -13.46 5.82
N GLU A 177 20.66 -12.38 6.56
CA GLU A 177 20.64 -12.34 8.03
C GLU A 177 19.22 -12.47 8.61
N GLU A 178 18.20 -12.25 7.78
CA GLU A 178 16.78 -12.30 8.16
C GLU A 178 16.17 -13.70 7.97
N THR A 179 16.95 -14.66 7.43
CA THR A 179 16.47 -15.97 6.99
C THR A 179 15.77 -16.76 8.10
N GLU A 180 16.29 -16.73 9.32
CA GLU A 180 15.71 -17.49 10.44
C GLU A 180 14.29 -17.02 10.76
N GLU A 181 14.09 -15.71 10.91
CA GLU A 181 12.80 -15.12 11.25
C GLU A 181 11.81 -15.20 10.08
N LEU A 182 12.30 -15.08 8.84
CA LEU A 182 11.52 -15.34 7.64
C LEU A 182 11.00 -16.78 7.63
N MET A 183 11.85 -17.77 7.91
CA MET A 183 11.47 -19.18 7.93
C MET A 183 10.41 -19.46 8.99
N LYS A 184 10.60 -18.98 10.23
CA LYS A 184 9.63 -19.13 11.33
C LYS A 184 8.27 -18.53 10.95
N THR A 185 8.29 -17.31 10.41
CA THR A 185 7.07 -16.60 10.01
C THR A 185 6.37 -17.27 8.83
N GLY A 186 7.11 -17.70 7.81
CA GLY A 186 6.58 -18.39 6.64
C GLY A 186 5.97 -19.76 6.98
N LEU A 187 6.59 -20.52 7.89
CA LEU A 187 6.02 -21.77 8.39
C LEU A 187 4.72 -21.54 9.18
N ARG A 188 4.68 -20.49 10.02
CA ARG A 188 3.47 -20.07 10.74
C ARG A 188 2.34 -19.73 9.76
N LEU A 189 2.61 -18.90 8.76
CA LEU A 189 1.65 -18.51 7.73
C LEU A 189 1.07 -19.74 7.03
N LYS A 190 1.91 -20.67 6.56
CA LYS A 190 1.43 -21.91 5.91
C LYS A 190 0.52 -22.74 6.82
N ARG A 191 0.84 -22.85 8.10
CA ARG A 191 0.05 -23.62 9.08
C ARG A 191 -1.30 -22.97 9.40
N GLU A 192 -1.35 -21.64 9.41
CA GLU A 192 -2.50 -20.87 9.88
C GLU A 192 -3.41 -20.36 8.76
N PHE A 193 -2.92 -20.31 7.52
CA PHE A 193 -3.65 -19.78 6.36
C PHE A 193 -5.02 -20.44 6.15
N ASP A 194 -5.12 -21.76 6.27
CA ASP A 194 -6.39 -22.48 6.11
C ASP A 194 -7.35 -22.31 7.29
N LYS A 195 -6.82 -21.85 8.43
CA LYS A 195 -7.59 -21.57 9.66
C LYS A 195 -7.98 -20.11 9.79
N LEU A 196 -7.58 -19.24 8.85
CA LEU A 196 -7.95 -17.83 8.85
C LEU A 196 -9.47 -17.67 8.77
N ALA A 197 -10.05 -17.17 9.85
CA ALA A 197 -11.47 -16.84 9.92
C ALA A 197 -11.70 -15.39 9.45
N PRO A 198 -12.83 -15.11 8.77
CA PRO A 198 -13.19 -13.74 8.43
C PRO A 198 -13.32 -12.85 9.66
N ILE A 199 -12.74 -11.66 9.60
CA ILE A 199 -12.85 -10.62 10.65
C ILE A 199 -13.87 -9.55 10.23
N MET A 200 -13.97 -9.31 8.92
CA MET A 200 -14.84 -8.30 8.31
C MET A 200 -15.44 -8.89 7.03
N SER A 201 -16.55 -8.32 6.57
CA SER A 201 -17.18 -8.65 5.28
C SER A 201 -17.02 -7.51 4.27
N MET A 202 -17.17 -7.82 2.98
CA MET A 202 -17.14 -6.79 1.93
C MET A 202 -18.26 -5.74 2.05
N ASP A 203 -19.41 -6.08 2.63
CA ASP A 203 -20.46 -5.09 2.89
C ASP A 203 -20.06 -4.11 4.00
N GLU A 204 -19.31 -4.57 5.00
CA GLU A 204 -18.72 -3.70 6.01
C GLU A 204 -17.61 -2.82 5.42
N VAL A 205 -16.78 -3.36 4.50
CA VAL A 205 -15.78 -2.57 3.76
C VAL A 205 -16.44 -1.44 2.97
N LYS A 206 -17.54 -1.72 2.27
CA LYS A 206 -18.33 -0.70 1.52
C LYS A 206 -18.87 0.39 2.44
N LYS A 207 -19.40 0.02 3.61
CA LYS A 207 -19.86 0.99 4.63
C LYS A 207 -18.72 1.86 5.15
N VAL A 208 -17.53 1.29 5.36
CA VAL A 208 -16.34 2.08 5.73
C VAL A 208 -15.95 3.04 4.61
N ASN A 209 -15.91 2.58 3.36
CA ASN A 209 -15.63 3.43 2.20
C ASN A 209 -16.57 4.64 2.12
N GLU A 210 -17.87 4.40 2.21
CA GLU A 210 -18.90 5.45 2.17
C GLU A 210 -18.72 6.46 3.32
N TYR A 211 -18.48 5.98 4.54
CA TYR A 211 -18.23 6.84 5.68
C TYR A 211 -16.96 7.70 5.50
N LEU A 212 -15.87 7.10 5.01
CA LEU A 212 -14.61 7.81 4.79
C LEU A 212 -14.76 8.90 3.73
N GLN A 213 -15.52 8.64 2.66
CA GLN A 213 -15.83 9.64 1.65
C GLN A 213 -16.61 10.81 2.24
N ASN A 214 -17.69 10.52 2.97
CA ASN A 214 -18.51 11.56 3.61
C ASN A 214 -17.68 12.39 4.60
N TYR A 215 -16.85 11.74 5.43
CA TYR A 215 -15.95 12.43 6.35
C TYR A 215 -15.00 13.40 5.62
N VAL A 216 -14.41 12.97 4.51
CA VAL A 216 -13.49 13.80 3.71
C VAL A 216 -14.23 15.00 3.10
N TYR A 217 -15.45 14.82 2.63
CA TYR A 217 -16.25 15.92 2.08
C TYR A 217 -16.68 16.93 3.16
N GLU A 218 -17.10 16.45 4.33
CA GLU A 218 -17.49 17.29 5.46
C GLU A 218 -16.31 18.07 6.06
N ASN A 219 -15.10 17.51 6.02
CA ASN A 219 -13.89 18.09 6.64
C ASN A 219 -12.86 18.56 5.60
N MET A 220 -13.32 18.83 4.36
CA MET A 220 -12.46 19.10 3.21
C MET A 220 -11.44 20.21 3.46
N ASP A 221 -11.88 21.37 3.95
CA ASP A 221 -10.99 22.53 4.15
C ASP A 221 -9.91 22.25 5.19
N ALA A 222 -10.26 21.58 6.29
CA ALA A 222 -9.32 21.22 7.36
C ALA A 222 -8.29 20.19 6.87
N LEU A 223 -8.72 19.17 6.12
CA LEU A 223 -7.84 18.18 5.53
C LEU A 223 -6.89 18.81 4.50
N VAL A 224 -7.43 19.59 3.55
CA VAL A 224 -6.66 20.24 2.49
C VAL A 224 -5.62 21.20 3.08
N LYS A 225 -5.96 21.96 4.13
CA LYS A 225 -5.02 22.85 4.84
C LYS A 225 -3.75 22.14 5.31
N HIS A 226 -3.85 20.86 5.71
CA HIS A 226 -2.72 20.09 6.23
C HIS A 226 -2.06 19.17 5.19
N VAL A 227 -2.83 18.68 4.21
CA VAL A 227 -2.35 17.78 3.16
C VAL A 227 -1.66 18.55 2.03
N ALA A 228 -2.27 19.65 1.56
CA ALA A 228 -1.83 20.33 0.35
C ALA A 228 -0.41 20.88 0.40
N PRO A 229 0.08 21.50 1.51
CA PRO A 229 1.47 21.99 1.56
C PRO A 229 2.51 20.86 1.42
N ILE A 230 2.25 19.71 2.04
CA ILE A 230 3.15 18.55 1.97
C ILE A 230 3.14 17.97 0.56
N VAL A 231 1.94 17.80 -0.03
CA VAL A 231 1.83 17.32 -1.42
C VAL A 231 2.51 18.30 -2.38
N ALA A 232 2.35 19.61 -2.18
CA ALA A 232 3.00 20.61 -3.03
C ALA A 232 4.52 20.48 -2.99
N SER A 233 5.12 20.35 -1.79
CA SER A 233 6.56 20.14 -1.65
C SER A 233 7.01 18.80 -2.22
N TYR A 234 6.20 17.74 -2.12
CA TYR A 234 6.53 16.43 -2.66
C TYR A 234 6.63 16.41 -4.20
N LEU A 235 5.94 17.32 -4.89
CA LEU A 235 5.94 17.38 -6.34
C LEU A 235 7.27 17.83 -6.95
N ASP A 236 8.13 18.45 -6.16
CA ASP A 236 9.49 18.79 -6.57
C ASP A 236 10.39 17.54 -6.66
N HIS A 237 9.95 16.44 -6.04
CA HIS A 237 10.66 15.15 -5.98
C HIS A 237 10.02 14.09 -6.87
N VAL A 238 8.70 13.91 -6.78
CA VAL A 238 7.97 12.83 -7.45
C VAL A 238 6.73 13.37 -8.17
N VAL A 239 6.65 13.12 -9.48
CA VAL A 239 5.56 13.63 -10.32
C VAL A 239 4.32 12.74 -10.21
N ILE A 240 3.30 13.24 -9.50
CA ILE A 240 1.97 12.61 -9.43
C ILE A 240 0.91 13.39 -10.24
N SER A 241 -0.04 12.66 -10.84
CA SER A 241 -1.10 13.23 -11.67
C SER A 241 -2.10 14.09 -10.87
N ASN A 242 -2.74 15.07 -11.52
CA ASN A 242 -3.80 15.87 -10.88
C ASN A 242 -4.94 15.00 -10.32
N ARG A 243 -5.32 13.94 -11.05
CA ARG A 243 -6.32 12.96 -10.60
C ARG A 243 -5.90 12.29 -9.29
N THR A 244 -4.63 11.96 -9.14
CA THR A 244 -4.08 11.37 -7.91
C THR A 244 -4.06 12.40 -6.77
N ARG A 245 -3.60 13.64 -7.05
CA ARG A 245 -3.51 14.72 -6.04
C ARG A 245 -4.85 14.98 -5.34
N VAL A 246 -5.94 15.05 -6.10
CA VAL A 246 -7.30 15.28 -5.56
C VAL A 246 -7.74 14.17 -4.61
N LYS A 247 -7.24 12.94 -4.77
CA LYS A 247 -7.61 11.78 -3.95
C LYS A 247 -6.75 11.62 -2.69
N VAL A 248 -5.63 12.34 -2.57
CA VAL A 248 -4.69 12.18 -1.45
C VAL A 248 -5.37 12.36 -0.08
N PRO A 249 -6.26 13.34 0.17
CA PRO A 249 -6.95 13.43 1.45
C PRO A 249 -7.72 12.16 1.82
N LEU A 250 -8.39 11.52 0.85
CA LEU A 250 -9.09 10.25 1.06
C LEU A 250 -8.12 9.11 1.36
N TYR A 251 -6.97 9.07 0.67
CA TYR A 251 -5.93 8.07 0.97
C TYR A 251 -5.36 8.26 2.37
N VAL A 252 -5.16 9.49 2.82
CA VAL A 252 -4.66 9.82 4.17
C VAL A 252 -5.63 9.35 5.25
N VAL A 253 -6.90 9.74 5.18
CA VAL A 253 -7.89 9.33 6.19
C VAL A 253 -8.06 7.80 6.20
N SER A 254 -8.02 7.16 5.03
CA SER A 254 -8.12 5.71 4.90
C SER A 254 -6.89 4.99 5.47
N TYR A 255 -5.69 5.48 5.18
CA TYR A 255 -4.44 4.96 5.76
C TYR A 255 -4.44 5.11 7.28
N LEU A 256 -4.85 6.26 7.81
CA LEU A 256 -4.97 6.48 9.26
C LEU A 256 -5.98 5.52 9.91
N THR A 257 -7.08 5.22 9.21
CA THR A 257 -8.06 4.21 9.63
C THR A 257 -7.46 2.81 9.64
N VAL A 258 -6.67 2.45 8.62
CA VAL A 258 -5.87 1.22 8.59
C VAL A 258 -4.90 1.17 9.77
N MET A 259 -4.34 2.31 10.15
CA MET A 259 -3.45 2.44 11.30
C MET A 259 -4.17 2.34 12.66
N GLY A 260 -5.50 2.27 12.68
CA GLY A 260 -6.35 2.14 13.87
C GLY A 260 -6.79 3.48 14.47
N LEU A 261 -6.62 4.59 13.76
CA LEU A 261 -7.19 5.88 14.15
C LEU A 261 -8.63 6.00 13.66
N ARG A 262 -9.50 6.55 14.50
CA ARG A 262 -10.85 6.90 14.07
C ARG A 262 -10.79 8.27 13.37
N PRO A 263 -11.59 8.52 12.32
CA PRO A 263 -11.67 9.84 11.70
C PRO A 263 -11.98 10.97 12.69
N SER A 264 -12.80 10.70 13.72
CA SER A 264 -13.08 11.66 14.81
C SER A 264 -11.88 12.03 15.68
N ASP A 265 -10.82 11.22 15.68
CA ASP A 265 -9.62 11.45 16.49
C ASP A 265 -8.49 12.10 15.68
N LEU A 266 -8.75 12.47 14.43
CA LEU A 266 -7.73 13.04 13.57
C LEU A 266 -7.49 14.50 13.93
N ASP A 267 -6.23 14.81 14.12
CA ASP A 267 -5.72 16.14 14.38
C ASP A 267 -4.69 16.54 13.31
N ALA A 268 -4.21 17.77 13.38
CA ALA A 268 -3.25 18.29 12.43
C ALA A 268 -1.94 17.47 12.38
N ALA A 269 -1.50 16.90 13.50
CA ALA A 269 -0.25 16.15 13.58
C ALA A 269 -0.38 14.78 12.89
N THR A 270 -1.45 14.05 13.20
CA THR A 270 -1.78 12.75 12.60
C THR A 270 -2.08 12.86 11.12
N ILE A 271 -2.79 13.91 10.66
CA ILE A 271 -3.03 14.16 9.23
C ILE A 271 -1.71 14.39 8.49
N ARG A 272 -0.80 15.22 9.03
CA ARG A 272 0.51 15.45 8.41
C ARG A 272 1.35 14.18 8.37
N ALA A 273 1.43 13.43 9.47
CA ALA A 273 2.16 12.16 9.52
C ALA A 273 1.59 11.13 8.54
N GLY A 274 0.26 11.00 8.48
CA GLY A 274 -0.42 10.14 7.52
C GLY A 274 -0.18 10.56 6.08
N THR A 275 -0.12 11.87 5.80
CA THR A 275 0.21 12.40 4.48
C THR A 275 1.59 11.93 4.04
N LEU A 276 2.61 12.16 4.86
CA LEU A 276 3.98 11.71 4.58
C LEU A 276 4.02 10.20 4.28
N LYS A 277 3.36 9.37 5.09
CA LYS A 277 3.39 7.91 4.94
C LYS A 277 2.60 7.40 3.74
N VAL A 278 1.60 8.14 3.24
CA VAL A 278 0.83 7.76 2.03
C VAL A 278 1.61 8.03 0.75
N LEU A 279 2.46 9.06 0.72
CA LEU A 279 3.17 9.48 -0.49
C LEU A 279 4.06 8.37 -1.08
N LYS A 280 4.58 7.49 -0.22
CA LYS A 280 5.36 6.32 -0.63
C LYS A 280 4.64 5.36 -1.57
N TYR A 281 3.31 5.34 -1.52
CA TYR A 281 2.52 4.49 -2.41
C TYR A 281 2.22 5.15 -3.76
N LEU A 282 2.65 6.40 -3.94
CA LEU A 282 2.42 7.18 -5.17
C LEU A 282 3.63 7.18 -6.11
N VAL A 283 4.74 6.57 -5.68
CA VAL A 283 5.96 6.35 -6.48
C VAL A 283 5.67 5.45 -7.68
N LYS A 284 6.34 5.68 -8.81
CA LYS A 284 6.17 4.93 -10.06
C LYS A 284 7.26 3.91 -10.31
N ASP A 285 8.46 4.14 -9.80
CA ASP A 285 9.61 3.29 -10.02
C ASP A 285 10.56 3.35 -8.81
N LYS A 286 11.76 2.77 -8.96
CA LYS A 286 12.75 2.72 -7.89
C LYS A 286 13.45 4.06 -7.67
N GLU A 287 13.50 4.93 -8.67
CA GLU A 287 14.11 6.25 -8.55
C GLU A 287 13.21 7.15 -7.70
N ASP A 288 11.90 7.12 -7.96
CA ASP A 288 10.89 7.78 -7.13
C ASP A 288 10.92 7.32 -5.66
N ILE A 289 11.31 6.06 -5.37
CA ILE A 289 11.46 5.58 -3.99
C ILE A 289 12.61 6.30 -3.28
N ALA A 290 13.75 6.44 -3.94
CA ALA A 290 14.90 7.14 -3.37
C ALA A 290 14.58 8.63 -3.15
N GLU A 291 13.85 9.25 -4.09
CA GLU A 291 13.35 10.62 -3.96
C GLU A 291 12.35 10.76 -2.81
N TYR A 292 11.45 9.79 -2.63
CA TYR A 292 10.55 9.73 -1.47
C TYR A 292 11.32 9.60 -0.14
N GLU A 293 12.33 8.74 -0.07
CA GLU A 293 13.16 8.56 1.14
C GLU A 293 13.90 9.86 1.50
N SER A 294 14.47 10.54 0.51
CA SER A 294 15.09 11.87 0.65
C SER A 294 14.09 12.93 1.13
N PHE A 295 12.89 12.94 0.53
CA PHE A 295 11.81 13.84 0.93
C PHE A 295 11.37 13.61 2.38
N ILE A 296 11.20 12.34 2.79
CA ILE A 296 10.82 12.03 4.17
C ILE A 296 11.87 12.49 5.15
N ALA A 297 13.16 12.25 4.88
CA ALA A 297 14.25 12.62 5.77
C ALA A 297 14.24 14.13 6.11
N THR A 298 13.83 14.98 5.16
CA THR A 298 13.74 16.45 5.34
C THR A 298 12.42 16.91 5.96
N HIS A 299 11.40 16.05 6.00
CA HIS A 299 10.06 16.36 6.49
C HIS A 299 9.68 15.57 7.74
N LEU A 300 10.66 14.95 8.40
CA LEU A 300 10.47 14.24 9.67
C LEU A 300 9.91 15.19 10.75
N PRO A 301 9.07 14.67 11.67
CA PRO A 301 8.68 15.43 12.86
C PRO A 301 9.90 16.00 13.58
N GLY A 302 9.79 17.20 14.15
CA GLY A 302 10.95 18.00 14.59
C GLY A 302 11.97 17.25 15.46
N GLY A 303 11.52 16.40 16.39
CA GLY A 303 12.43 15.59 17.21
C GLY A 303 13.30 14.64 16.37
N LEU A 304 12.73 13.99 15.35
CA LEU A 304 13.46 13.09 14.46
C LEU A 304 14.38 13.85 13.50
N SER A 305 13.94 14.98 12.94
CA SER A 305 14.82 15.81 12.09
C SER A 305 16.09 16.24 12.83
N VAL A 306 15.95 16.71 14.08
CA VAL A 306 17.10 17.08 14.93
C VAL A 306 17.99 15.87 15.22
N LEU A 307 17.43 14.67 15.40
CA LEU A 307 18.21 13.46 15.62
C LEU A 307 19.08 13.08 14.43
N TYR A 308 18.57 13.19 13.20
CA TYR A 308 19.38 12.91 12.00
C TYR A 308 20.53 13.91 11.86
N ASP A 309 20.31 15.20 12.14
CA ASP A 309 21.37 16.21 12.16
C ASP A 309 22.43 15.91 13.21
N LEU A 310 22.02 15.57 14.44
CA LEU A 310 22.93 15.18 15.52
C LEU A 310 23.72 13.92 15.17
N VAL A 311 23.10 12.91 14.55
CA VAL A 311 23.79 11.69 14.10
C VAL A 311 24.90 12.03 13.11
N ASN A 312 24.63 12.93 12.15
CA ASN A 312 25.63 13.36 11.17
C ASN A 312 26.75 14.18 11.83
N GLU A 313 26.42 15.06 12.77
CA GLU A 313 27.40 15.82 13.56
C GLU A 313 28.30 14.88 14.37
N ILE A 314 27.73 13.89 15.07
CA ILE A 314 28.48 12.91 15.86
C ILE A 314 29.41 12.09 14.97
N LYS A 315 28.95 11.61 13.80
CA LYS A 315 29.79 10.90 12.83
C LYS A 315 31.00 11.74 12.42
N ALA A 316 30.79 13.02 12.12
CA ALA A 316 31.87 13.94 11.75
C ALA A 316 32.84 14.18 12.92
N LEU A 317 32.36 14.33 14.15
CA LEU A 317 33.20 14.50 15.34
C LEU A 317 34.04 13.26 15.65
N VAL A 318 33.46 12.06 15.50
CA VAL A 318 34.18 10.77 15.64
C VAL A 318 35.29 10.67 14.60
N ALA A 319 34.99 10.97 13.33
CA ALA A 319 35.97 10.94 12.25
C ALA A 319 37.14 11.94 12.48
N ASN A 320 36.86 13.09 13.09
CA ASN A 320 37.85 14.10 13.44
C ASN A 320 38.50 13.90 14.84
N ASN A 321 38.27 12.76 15.50
CA ASN A 321 38.80 12.42 16.81
C ASN A 321 38.41 13.41 17.95
N ALA A 322 37.31 14.14 17.79
CA ALA A 322 36.77 15.08 18.79
C ALA A 322 35.85 14.36 19.80
N LEU A 323 36.38 13.32 20.47
CA LEU A 323 35.58 12.32 21.20
C LEU A 323 34.80 12.89 22.39
N SER A 324 35.32 13.91 23.08
CA SER A 324 34.62 14.53 24.23
C SER A 324 33.33 15.23 23.80
N ILE A 325 33.38 16.00 22.70
CA ILE A 325 32.22 16.71 22.15
C ILE A 325 31.23 15.71 21.58
N ALA A 326 31.73 14.67 20.89
CA ALA A 326 30.90 13.58 20.37
C ALA A 326 30.11 12.88 21.48
N ARG A 327 30.71 12.63 22.66
CA ARG A 327 30.01 12.02 23.82
C ARG A 327 28.92 12.93 24.41
N GLU A 328 29.11 14.24 24.42
CA GLU A 328 28.09 15.20 24.86
C GLU A 328 26.91 15.21 23.90
N LYS A 329 27.19 15.34 22.60
CA LYS A 329 26.19 15.28 21.53
C LYS A 329 25.43 13.96 21.49
N LEU A 330 26.11 12.85 21.79
CA LEU A 330 25.48 11.54 21.90
C LEU A 330 24.44 11.52 23.04
N ARG A 331 24.72 12.14 24.20
CA ARG A 331 23.74 12.22 25.30
C ARG A 331 22.53 13.06 24.91
N GLU A 332 22.76 14.22 24.29
CA GLU A 332 21.71 15.07 23.74
C GLU A 332 20.81 14.28 22.77
N ALA A 333 21.41 13.50 21.86
CA ALA A 333 20.67 12.66 20.94
C ALA A 333 19.81 11.59 21.66
N TYR A 334 20.32 10.92 22.70
CA TYR A 334 19.51 9.95 23.45
C TYR A 334 18.32 10.61 24.17
N GLU A 335 18.46 11.83 24.71
CA GLU A 335 17.34 12.55 25.33
C GLU A 335 16.23 12.90 24.32
N ILE A 336 16.61 13.32 23.11
CA ILE A 336 15.64 13.62 22.05
C ILE A 336 15.00 12.33 21.52
N LEU A 337 15.76 11.24 21.45
CA LEU A 337 15.23 9.92 21.08
C LEU A 337 14.19 9.45 22.09
N GLU A 338 14.44 9.55 23.39
CA GLU A 338 13.47 9.21 24.43
C GLU A 338 12.18 10.03 24.32
N LYS A 339 12.29 11.35 24.08
CA LYS A 339 11.13 12.21 23.84
C LYS A 339 10.36 11.82 22.57
N SER A 340 11.06 11.44 21.51
CA SER A 340 10.45 11.03 20.24
C SER A 340 9.73 9.68 20.36
N VAL A 341 10.26 8.76 21.17
CA VAL A 341 9.61 7.49 21.53
C VAL A 341 8.39 7.72 22.42
N ALA A 342 8.43 8.73 23.30
CA ALA A 342 7.31 9.08 24.17
C ALA A 342 6.16 9.78 23.43
N ASP A 343 6.41 10.46 22.30
CA ASP A 343 5.35 11.06 21.48
C ASP A 343 4.53 10.00 20.73
N PRO A 344 3.22 9.86 21.03
CA PRO A 344 2.38 8.81 20.45
C PRO A 344 2.26 8.89 18.92
N VAL A 345 2.32 10.09 18.33
CA VAL A 345 2.21 10.26 16.87
C VAL A 345 3.53 9.85 16.22
N THR A 346 4.65 10.41 16.69
CA THR A 346 5.96 10.07 16.14
C THR A 346 6.25 8.58 16.28
N TYR A 347 6.05 8.00 17.46
CA TYR A 347 6.26 6.57 17.68
C TYR A 347 5.40 5.68 16.77
N ARG A 348 4.13 6.05 16.55
CA ARG A 348 3.20 5.25 15.74
C ARG A 348 3.56 5.22 14.25
N PHE A 349 4.00 6.35 13.70
CA PHE A 349 4.20 6.49 12.25
C PHE A 349 5.65 6.32 11.83
N PHE A 350 6.60 6.64 12.71
CA PHE A 350 8.02 6.72 12.38
C PHE A 350 8.87 5.70 13.18
N GLN A 351 8.28 4.56 13.52
CA GLN A 351 8.98 3.52 14.28
C GLN A 351 10.23 3.00 13.57
N ALA A 352 10.17 2.81 12.24
CA ALA A 352 11.31 2.34 11.46
C ALA A 352 12.47 3.35 11.51
N GLU A 353 12.16 4.63 11.36
CA GLU A 353 13.12 5.72 11.45
C GLU A 353 13.70 5.86 12.87
N ILE A 354 12.87 5.69 13.91
CA ILE A 354 13.32 5.63 15.31
C ILE A 354 14.30 4.47 15.52
N ASP A 355 13.98 3.28 15.04
CA ASP A 355 14.80 2.08 15.20
C ASP A 355 16.14 2.20 14.44
N GLU A 356 16.13 2.80 13.25
CA GLU A 356 17.33 3.10 12.47
C GLU A 356 18.26 4.10 13.19
N VAL A 357 17.69 5.22 13.66
CA VAL A 357 18.43 6.22 14.43
C VAL A 357 19.02 5.59 15.68
N LYS A 358 18.23 4.80 16.42
CA LYS A 358 18.67 4.10 17.63
C LYS A 358 19.84 3.15 17.34
N SER A 359 19.72 2.31 16.31
CA SER A 359 20.79 1.39 15.91
C SER A 359 22.07 2.14 15.55
N THR A 360 21.94 3.29 14.88
CA THR A 360 23.08 4.13 14.51
C THR A 360 23.74 4.76 15.74
N LEU A 361 22.96 5.26 16.70
CA LEU A 361 23.47 5.82 17.94
C LEU A 361 24.15 4.76 18.82
N ASP A 362 23.62 3.52 18.85
CA ASP A 362 24.25 2.40 19.57
C ASP A 362 25.59 2.02 18.93
N MET A 363 25.68 2.01 17.59
CA MET A 363 26.94 1.80 16.87
C MET A 363 27.95 2.91 17.19
N LEU A 364 27.55 4.18 17.13
CA LEU A 364 28.43 5.32 17.43
C LEU A 364 28.90 5.31 18.88
N LYS A 365 28.03 4.90 19.81
CA LYS A 365 28.38 4.72 21.22
C LYS A 365 29.47 3.66 21.40
N SER A 366 29.49 2.61 20.59
CA SER A 366 30.53 1.57 20.67
C SER A 366 31.91 2.04 20.14
N GLN A 367 31.93 3.11 19.35
CA GLN A 367 33.15 3.72 18.78
C GLN A 367 33.76 4.81 19.69
N LEU A 368 33.00 5.28 20.69
CA LEU A 368 33.36 6.33 21.64
C LEU A 368 33.74 5.77 23.01
#